data_AF-A0A946TIK1-F1
#
_entry.id   AF-A0A946TIK1-F1
#
_cell.length_a   1.000
_cell.length_b   1.000
_cell.length_c   1.000
_cell.angle_alpha   90.00
_cell.angle_beta   90.00
_cell.angle_gamma   90.00
#
_symmetry.space_group_name_H-M   'P 1'
#
loop_
_entity.id
_entity.type
_entity.pdbx_description
1 polymer ?
#
loop_
_entity_poly.entity_id
_entity_poly.type
_entity_poly.pdbx_seq_one_letter_code
_entity_poly.pdbx_strand_id
1 'polypeptide(L)'
;MKTRNTIYLKYIGLLIKTTVLVLLITSKIFAQNVVVTDDATYTPDASAILDVKSTTKGLLIPRIDLDDASTATPISSPATGLIIYNSGGDAPDGFYYWNGSAWISFITSLSDADGDTKIQVEESNDEDLIRFDIGGTERMLLTTNALEFPNSDYSVYIGEGAGNSITGNEDGYNVLIGYQSGYNSAYSSSPTNASYNVGIGFKSLYANTIGCYNTANGLEALYSNTNGSENTAIGFSALYFNTSGTGNVSLGVKANGNNEEGNYNTIIGYKAGLGTSIHNKSGNIFLGYQAGYNETGNNKLYIENSSSSNPLIYGDFDQSLVRIYGSLQMSTTGASINEFSTDVTLTGTSDFALPTENAVKTYVDNSIGAINLDQIIDADNDTKIQVEEAADEDMIRFDLGGTEKWKMTGSRLEVLSTGYSVFIGESAGANDDLSDNLNVAIGYSALNANTSGYRNSGIGYSSLKDNTSGYYNTGVGYFSLENNTTGYINSAIGSWALYTNTTGFQNAANGHGALYLNTTGNNNTAVGFNALYSNTTSTYNTAVGSQTMFSNTTGYSNSASGGAALYSNTTGYYNSALGVNASRQNTSGFYNTAMGYSSLLNTTTGDYNTSCGSNALTVNITGNNNTAIGYG
;
A
#
# COMPACT_ATOMS: atom_id res chain seq x y z
N MET A 1 92.10 -42.96 -138.83
CA MET A 1 92.81 -43.16 -137.55
C MET A 1 93.33 -41.84 -137.00
N LYS A 2 92.58 -41.19 -136.10
CA LYS A 2 93.08 -40.68 -134.81
C LYS A 2 91.85 -40.18 -134.02
N THR A 3 91.17 -41.04 -133.28
CA THR A 3 91.54 -41.55 -131.94
C THR A 3 91.15 -40.51 -130.86
N ARG A 4 90.00 -40.69 -130.22
CA ARG A 4 89.83 -41.45 -128.94
C ARG A 4 90.25 -40.72 -127.65
N ASN A 5 90.82 -39.51 -127.68
CA ASN A 5 91.39 -38.93 -126.44
C ASN A 5 90.58 -37.85 -125.69
N THR A 6 89.57 -37.18 -126.27
CA THR A 6 88.91 -36.08 -125.52
C THR A 6 87.63 -36.51 -124.78
N ILE A 7 87.14 -37.73 -125.00
CA ILE A 7 85.95 -38.26 -124.30
C ILE A 7 86.27 -38.59 -122.81
N TYR A 8 87.53 -38.85 -122.44
CA TYR A 8 87.91 -39.22 -121.07
C TYR A 8 87.94 -38.05 -120.06
N LEU A 9 88.18 -36.81 -120.50
CA LEU A 9 88.09 -35.64 -119.60
C LEU A 9 86.65 -35.26 -119.24
N LYS A 10 85.65 -35.74 -120.01
CA LYS A 10 84.22 -35.48 -119.76
C LYS A 10 83.64 -36.24 -118.54
N TYR A 11 84.32 -37.27 -118.02
CA TYR A 11 83.77 -38.12 -116.97
C TYR A 11 84.38 -37.90 -115.57
N ILE A 12 85.65 -37.51 -115.44
CA ILE A 12 86.28 -37.24 -114.12
C ILE A 12 85.75 -35.94 -113.49
N GLY A 13 85.54 -34.89 -114.30
CA GLY A 13 84.97 -33.63 -113.81
C GLY A 13 83.49 -33.74 -113.42
N LEU A 14 82.76 -34.71 -113.99
CA LEU A 14 81.38 -34.95 -113.64
C LEU A 14 81.29 -35.71 -112.30
N LEU A 15 82.12 -36.73 -112.07
CA LEU A 15 82.10 -37.55 -110.84
C LEU A 15 82.46 -36.75 -109.57
N ILE A 16 83.40 -35.80 -109.64
CA ILE A 16 83.77 -34.96 -108.48
C ILE A 16 82.64 -34.00 -108.09
N LYS A 17 81.90 -33.46 -109.07
CA LYS A 17 80.76 -32.57 -108.82
C LYS A 17 79.58 -33.31 -108.18
N THR A 18 79.33 -34.56 -108.56
CA THR A 18 78.23 -35.34 -107.97
C THR A 18 78.52 -35.76 -106.53
N THR A 19 79.77 -36.04 -106.16
CA THR A 19 80.10 -36.43 -104.76
C THR A 19 79.99 -35.28 -103.77
N VAL A 20 80.34 -34.04 -104.17
CA VAL A 20 80.14 -32.84 -103.33
C VAL A 20 78.65 -32.49 -103.21
N LEU A 21 77.86 -32.77 -104.24
CA LEU A 21 76.41 -32.59 -104.23
C LEU A 21 75.70 -33.51 -103.21
N VAL A 22 76.25 -34.69 -102.89
CA VAL A 22 75.60 -35.63 -101.96
C VAL A 22 75.91 -35.33 -100.49
N LEU A 23 77.07 -34.74 -100.15
CA LEU A 23 77.43 -34.46 -98.75
C LEU A 23 76.76 -33.20 -98.17
N LEU A 24 76.34 -32.25 -99.01
CA LEU A 24 75.71 -30.99 -98.58
C LEU A 24 74.19 -31.07 -98.36
N ILE A 25 73.53 -32.13 -98.82
CA ILE A 25 72.06 -32.23 -98.80
C ILE A 25 71.55 -33.04 -97.58
N THR A 26 72.44 -33.68 -96.80
CA THR A 26 72.03 -34.63 -95.74
C THR A 26 72.14 -34.11 -94.31
N SER A 27 72.47 -32.84 -94.05
CA SER A 27 72.41 -32.25 -92.70
C SER A 27 71.37 -31.12 -92.62
N LYS A 28 70.25 -31.38 -91.95
CA LYS A 28 69.33 -30.34 -91.50
C LYS A 28 69.72 -29.90 -90.09
N ILE A 29 69.99 -28.61 -89.90
CA ILE A 29 70.18 -27.97 -88.59
C ILE A 29 68.88 -27.21 -88.29
N PHE A 30 68.27 -27.42 -87.13
CA PHE A 30 67.16 -26.58 -86.63
C PHE A 30 67.73 -25.40 -85.81
N ALA A 31 67.14 -24.22 -85.98
CA ALA A 31 67.58 -22.95 -85.38
C ALA A 31 67.20 -22.81 -83.89
N GLN A 32 67.98 -21.98 -83.17
CA GLN A 32 67.93 -21.70 -81.72
C GLN A 32 66.99 -20.50 -81.41
N ASN A 33 66.52 -20.37 -80.16
CA ASN A 33 65.69 -19.26 -79.65
C ASN A 33 66.27 -17.89 -80.04
N VAL A 34 65.42 -16.92 -80.43
CA VAL A 34 65.87 -15.58 -80.80
C VAL A 34 65.82 -14.67 -79.58
N VAL A 35 66.97 -14.11 -79.20
CA VAL A 35 67.07 -13.10 -78.14
C VAL A 35 67.38 -11.74 -78.74
N VAL A 36 66.66 -10.72 -78.27
CA VAL A 36 66.97 -9.32 -78.60
C VAL A 36 67.33 -8.63 -77.29
N THR A 37 68.63 -8.45 -77.06
CA THR A 37 69.16 -7.90 -75.80
C THR A 37 70.33 -6.96 -76.05
N ASP A 38 70.46 -5.93 -75.23
CA ASP A 38 71.67 -5.09 -75.12
C ASP A 38 72.60 -5.53 -73.97
N ASP A 39 72.19 -6.55 -73.21
CA ASP A 39 73.02 -7.26 -72.24
C ASP A 39 73.66 -8.50 -72.90
N ALA A 40 74.95 -8.39 -73.22
CA ALA A 40 75.72 -9.44 -73.86
C ALA A 40 75.93 -10.70 -72.99
N THR A 41 75.60 -10.64 -71.70
CA THR A 41 75.69 -11.79 -70.78
C THR A 41 74.37 -12.53 -70.62
N TYR A 42 73.28 -12.01 -71.19
CA TYR A 42 71.96 -12.60 -71.05
C TYR A 42 71.77 -13.81 -71.95
N THR A 43 71.45 -14.95 -71.36
CA THR A 43 70.98 -16.14 -72.07
C THR A 43 69.45 -16.12 -72.18
N PRO A 44 68.88 -16.26 -73.39
CA PRO A 44 67.43 -16.33 -73.56
C PRO A 44 66.81 -17.49 -72.81
N ASP A 45 65.60 -17.27 -72.29
CA ASP A 45 64.84 -18.32 -71.64
C ASP A 45 64.48 -19.44 -72.64
N ALA A 46 64.63 -20.69 -72.21
CA ALA A 46 64.38 -21.85 -73.06
C ALA A 46 62.91 -21.97 -73.50
N SER A 47 61.97 -21.37 -72.75
CA SER A 47 60.55 -21.40 -73.03
C SER A 47 60.08 -20.35 -74.04
N ALA A 48 60.91 -19.33 -74.34
CA ALA A 48 60.55 -18.23 -75.22
C ALA A 48 61.16 -18.42 -76.63
N ILE A 49 60.31 -18.35 -77.65
CA ILE A 49 60.77 -18.33 -79.05
C ILE A 49 61.40 -16.97 -79.41
N LEU A 50 60.90 -15.90 -78.79
CA LEU A 50 61.42 -14.54 -78.82
C LEU A 50 61.48 -14.01 -77.38
N ASP A 51 62.69 -13.78 -76.88
CA ASP A 51 62.95 -13.19 -75.56
C ASP A 51 63.62 -11.81 -75.74
N VAL A 52 63.01 -10.77 -75.19
CA VAL A 52 63.50 -9.39 -75.32
C VAL A 52 63.84 -8.87 -73.94
N LYS A 53 65.13 -8.63 -73.69
CA LYS A 53 65.62 -8.08 -72.43
C LYS A 53 66.45 -6.83 -72.66
N SER A 54 66.09 -5.73 -72.03
CA SER A 54 66.92 -4.55 -71.93
C SER A 54 66.54 -3.79 -70.66
N THR A 55 67.51 -3.13 -70.04
CA THR A 55 67.28 -2.24 -68.90
C THR A 55 67.16 -0.78 -69.31
N THR A 56 67.43 -0.45 -70.59
CA THR A 56 67.47 0.93 -71.08
C THR A 56 66.65 1.17 -72.36
N LYS A 57 66.15 0.12 -73.01
CA LYS A 57 65.40 0.19 -74.27
C LYS A 57 64.11 -0.62 -74.16
N GLY A 58 63.07 -0.18 -74.87
CA GLY A 58 61.79 -0.87 -74.95
C GLY A 58 61.60 -1.62 -76.28
N LEU A 59 60.54 -2.41 -76.37
CA LEU A 59 60.08 -3.02 -77.61
C LEU A 59 59.09 -2.08 -78.31
N LEU A 60 59.49 -1.54 -79.46
CA LEU A 60 58.55 -0.85 -80.36
C LEU A 60 57.80 -1.89 -81.20
N ILE A 61 56.55 -2.17 -80.82
CA ILE A 61 55.63 -2.93 -81.66
C ILE A 61 55.12 -2.07 -82.83
N PRO A 62 54.64 -2.67 -83.93
CA PRO A 62 54.18 -1.93 -85.10
C PRO A 62 53.09 -0.92 -84.72
N ARG A 63 53.34 0.34 -85.09
CA ARG A 63 52.38 1.43 -84.95
C ARG A 63 51.54 1.51 -86.20
N ILE A 64 50.25 1.28 -86.06
CA ILE A 64 49.34 1.08 -87.18
C ILE A 64 48.08 1.88 -86.89
N ASP A 65 47.74 2.79 -87.78
CA ASP A 65 46.53 3.60 -87.65
C ASP A 65 45.31 2.74 -88.02
N LEU A 66 44.31 2.69 -87.13
CA LEU A 66 43.10 1.90 -87.27
C LEU A 66 41.91 2.83 -87.54
N ASP A 67 41.51 2.93 -88.80
CA ASP A 67 40.29 3.65 -89.19
C ASP A 67 39.02 2.90 -88.77
N ASP A 68 39.05 1.56 -88.71
CA ASP A 68 37.93 0.76 -88.21
C ASP A 68 38.43 -0.50 -87.51
N ALA A 69 38.38 -0.47 -86.18
CA ALA A 69 38.82 -1.58 -85.33
C ALA A 69 37.98 -2.86 -85.51
N SER A 70 36.82 -2.82 -86.16
CA SER A 70 35.99 -4.01 -86.42
C SER A 70 36.43 -4.81 -87.64
N THR A 71 37.41 -4.31 -88.41
CA THR A 71 37.84 -4.93 -89.66
C THR A 71 39.34 -5.26 -89.63
N ALA A 72 39.75 -6.18 -90.50
CA ALA A 72 41.15 -6.58 -90.61
C ALA A 72 42.06 -5.44 -91.13
N THR A 73 41.50 -4.49 -91.89
CA THR A 73 42.26 -3.36 -92.45
C THR A 73 42.85 -2.49 -91.35
N PRO A 74 44.06 -1.93 -91.55
CA PRO A 74 44.86 -1.91 -92.78
C PRO A 74 45.75 -3.14 -93.01
N ILE A 75 45.77 -4.09 -92.08
CA ILE A 75 46.62 -5.29 -92.18
C ILE A 75 45.87 -6.36 -92.97
N SER A 76 46.39 -6.78 -94.12
CA SER A 76 45.75 -7.87 -94.88
C SER A 76 45.95 -9.21 -94.16
N SER A 77 44.86 -9.85 -93.73
CA SER A 77 44.85 -11.16 -93.05
C SER A 77 45.72 -11.22 -91.78
N PRO A 78 45.45 -10.39 -90.76
CA PRO A 78 46.22 -10.38 -89.52
C PRO A 78 46.04 -11.71 -88.80
N ALA A 79 47.14 -12.25 -88.28
CA ALA A 79 47.10 -13.49 -87.50
C ALA A 79 46.42 -13.24 -86.14
N THR A 80 45.65 -14.21 -85.64
CA THR A 80 45.07 -14.12 -84.29
C THR A 80 46.20 -14.01 -83.26
N GLY A 81 46.06 -13.04 -82.34
CA GLY A 81 47.07 -12.68 -81.36
C GLY A 81 48.10 -11.66 -81.87
N LEU A 82 47.97 -11.16 -83.10
CA LEU A 82 48.84 -10.08 -83.61
C LEU A 82 48.59 -8.81 -82.79
N ILE A 83 49.65 -8.25 -82.22
CA ILE A 83 49.60 -7.05 -81.38
C ILE A 83 50.15 -5.86 -82.16
N ILE A 84 49.44 -4.75 -82.10
CA ILE A 84 49.85 -3.46 -82.63
C ILE A 84 49.63 -2.36 -81.58
N TYR A 85 50.25 -1.22 -81.80
CA TYR A 85 49.87 0.01 -81.13
C TYR A 85 49.15 0.89 -82.14
N ASN A 86 47.90 1.24 -81.87
CA ASN A 86 47.17 2.22 -82.64
C ASN A 86 47.67 3.63 -82.31
N SER A 87 48.04 4.39 -83.34
CA SER A 87 48.64 5.73 -83.22
C SER A 87 47.94 6.81 -84.07
N GLY A 88 46.77 6.48 -84.62
CA GLY A 88 45.99 7.33 -85.52
C GLY A 88 44.76 6.61 -86.09
N GLY A 89 43.95 7.30 -86.90
CA GLY A 89 42.67 6.79 -87.42
C GLY A 89 41.49 7.14 -86.51
N ASP A 90 40.35 6.48 -86.72
CA ASP A 90 39.11 6.73 -85.95
C ASP A 90 39.03 5.91 -84.65
N ALA A 91 39.80 4.83 -84.52
CA ALA A 91 39.92 4.11 -83.26
C ALA A 91 40.82 4.88 -82.27
N PRO A 92 40.56 4.83 -80.96
CA PRO A 92 41.42 5.47 -79.95
C PRO A 92 42.87 4.98 -79.99
N ASP A 93 43.83 5.87 -79.71
CA ASP A 93 45.23 5.49 -79.57
C ASP A 93 45.41 4.50 -78.40
N GLY A 94 46.18 3.44 -78.60
CA GLY A 94 46.36 2.42 -77.57
C GLY A 94 46.89 1.09 -78.08
N PHE A 95 47.11 0.15 -77.18
CA PHE A 95 47.47 -1.21 -77.58
C PHE A 95 46.23 -1.96 -78.06
N TYR A 96 46.36 -2.66 -79.19
CA TYR A 96 45.32 -3.53 -79.74
C TYR A 96 45.88 -4.91 -80.07
N TYR A 97 45.06 -5.95 -79.94
CA TYR A 97 45.35 -7.26 -80.51
C TYR A 97 44.25 -7.73 -81.45
N TRP A 98 44.62 -8.44 -82.51
CA TRP A 98 43.67 -9.07 -83.40
C TRP A 98 43.14 -10.37 -82.79
N ASN A 99 41.84 -10.49 -82.59
CA ASN A 99 41.24 -11.71 -82.02
C ASN A 99 40.84 -12.77 -83.07
N GLY A 100 41.06 -12.50 -84.36
CA GLY A 100 40.58 -13.33 -85.48
C GLY A 100 39.44 -12.68 -86.28
N SER A 101 38.80 -11.64 -85.75
CA SER A 101 37.67 -10.95 -86.40
C SER A 101 37.66 -9.44 -86.19
N ALA A 102 38.24 -8.91 -85.11
CA ALA A 102 38.36 -7.49 -84.82
C ALA A 102 39.64 -7.17 -84.03
N TRP A 103 40.05 -5.91 -84.07
CA TRP A 103 41.08 -5.31 -83.23
C TRP A 103 40.46 -4.95 -81.87
N ILE A 104 40.98 -5.55 -80.80
CA ILE A 104 40.48 -5.36 -79.43
C ILE A 104 41.49 -4.54 -78.62
N SER A 105 41.04 -3.44 -78.01
CA SER A 105 41.87 -2.61 -77.12
C SER A 105 42.18 -3.35 -75.83
N PHE A 106 43.39 -3.14 -75.29
CA PHE A 106 43.83 -3.79 -74.06
C PHE A 106 43.22 -3.21 -72.77
N ILE A 107 42.80 -1.93 -72.71
CA ILE A 107 42.21 -1.28 -71.50
C ILE A 107 41.29 -0.10 -71.90
N THR A 108 40.16 0.15 -71.19
CA THR A 108 39.79 1.43 -70.50
C THR A 108 38.27 1.65 -70.26
N SER A 109 37.84 1.55 -68.99
CA SER A 109 36.61 2.14 -68.38
C SER A 109 35.20 1.72 -68.86
N LEU A 110 34.22 1.80 -67.95
CA LEU A 110 32.79 1.83 -68.26
C LEU A 110 32.48 3.22 -68.85
N SER A 111 32.72 3.42 -70.15
CA SER A 111 32.39 4.68 -70.85
C SER A 111 30.90 4.73 -71.15
N ASP A 112 30.22 5.78 -70.65
CA ASP A 112 28.93 6.22 -71.18
C ASP A 112 29.11 6.86 -72.58
N ALA A 113 28.09 6.78 -73.44
CA ALA A 113 28.18 7.15 -74.85
C ALA A 113 28.15 8.66 -75.10
N ASP A 114 27.59 9.45 -74.18
CA ASP A 114 27.55 10.92 -74.24
C ASP A 114 28.47 11.61 -73.21
N GLY A 115 29.14 10.82 -72.35
CA GLY A 115 30.14 11.28 -71.39
C GLY A 115 29.57 11.99 -70.16
N ASP A 116 28.25 11.92 -69.93
CA ASP A 116 27.62 12.62 -68.81
C ASP A 116 27.56 11.78 -67.51
N THR A 117 27.68 10.45 -67.63
CA THR A 117 27.73 9.52 -66.50
C THR A 117 29.13 8.91 -66.36
N LYS A 118 29.71 8.99 -65.15
CA LYS A 118 31.02 8.40 -64.86
C LYS A 118 31.06 7.81 -63.45
N ILE A 119 31.76 6.67 -63.30
CA ILE A 119 32.22 6.13 -62.02
C ILE A 119 33.72 6.43 -61.95
N GLN A 120 34.12 7.28 -61.01
CA GLN A 120 35.52 7.70 -60.86
C GLN A 120 36.13 7.06 -59.62
N VAL A 121 37.35 6.55 -59.76
CA VAL A 121 38.20 6.06 -58.66
C VAL A 121 39.51 6.85 -58.74
N GLU A 122 39.79 7.61 -57.67
CA GLU A 122 41.01 8.43 -57.42
C GLU A 122 41.49 9.38 -58.55
N GLU A 123 41.38 10.71 -58.37
CA GLU A 123 41.97 11.69 -59.31
C GLU A 123 43.38 12.20 -58.90
N SER A 124 43.84 11.92 -57.67
CA SER A 124 45.21 12.19 -57.18
C SER A 124 45.70 11.11 -56.21
N ASN A 125 47.02 11.07 -55.98
CA ASN A 125 47.70 10.03 -55.18
C ASN A 125 47.27 9.93 -53.69
N ASP A 126 46.33 10.76 -53.25
CA ASP A 126 45.83 10.88 -51.88
C ASP A 126 44.29 10.99 -51.80
N GLU A 127 43.60 10.90 -52.94
CA GLU A 127 42.16 11.06 -52.98
C GLU A 127 41.49 9.69 -52.89
N ASP A 128 41.41 9.14 -51.66
CA ASP A 128 40.77 7.85 -51.32
C ASP A 128 39.21 7.91 -51.50
N LEU A 129 38.74 8.30 -52.69
CA LEU A 129 37.32 8.58 -52.98
C LEU A 129 36.82 7.77 -54.18
N ILE A 130 35.56 7.30 -54.08
CA ILE A 130 34.79 6.76 -55.23
C ILE A 130 33.58 7.66 -55.47
N ARG A 131 33.42 8.19 -56.69
CA ARG A 131 32.33 9.10 -57.09
C ARG A 131 31.41 8.50 -58.13
N PHE A 132 30.14 8.85 -58.02
CA PHE A 132 29.13 8.59 -59.03
C PHE A 132 28.56 9.94 -59.50
N ASP A 133 28.90 10.29 -60.73
CA ASP A 133 28.49 11.54 -61.37
C ASP A 133 27.44 11.28 -62.44
N ILE A 134 26.43 12.14 -62.49
CA ILE A 134 25.39 12.12 -63.54
C ILE A 134 25.16 13.56 -63.99
N GLY A 135 25.28 13.81 -65.29
CA GLY A 135 25.09 15.15 -65.86
C GLY A 135 26.10 16.18 -65.33
N GLY A 136 27.31 15.75 -64.96
CA GLY A 136 28.35 16.60 -64.38
C GLY A 136 28.11 17.03 -62.93
N THR A 137 27.13 16.45 -62.23
CA THR A 137 26.89 16.69 -60.79
C THR A 137 27.24 15.44 -59.99
N GLU A 138 28.02 15.60 -58.93
CA GLU A 138 28.32 14.54 -57.96
C GLU A 138 27.04 14.13 -57.22
N ARG A 139 26.62 12.87 -57.37
CA ARG A 139 25.39 12.35 -56.76
C ARG A 139 25.64 11.47 -55.54
N MET A 140 26.77 10.78 -55.51
CA MET A 140 27.14 9.88 -54.42
C MET A 140 28.66 9.79 -54.32
N LEU A 141 29.17 9.90 -53.10
CA LEU A 141 30.59 9.88 -52.76
C LEU A 141 30.84 8.85 -51.67
N LEU A 142 31.80 7.95 -51.85
CA LEU A 142 32.33 7.13 -50.77
C LEU A 142 33.64 7.74 -50.29
N THR A 143 33.66 8.25 -49.06
CA THR A 143 34.86 8.79 -48.41
C THR A 143 35.53 7.76 -47.52
N THR A 144 36.71 8.08 -46.97
CA THR A 144 37.39 7.24 -45.99
C THR A 144 36.56 6.93 -44.74
N ASN A 145 35.48 7.69 -44.49
CA ASN A 145 34.68 7.61 -43.26
C ASN A 145 33.18 7.32 -43.50
N ALA A 146 32.61 7.70 -44.65
CA ALA A 146 31.16 7.66 -44.85
C ALA A 146 30.74 7.54 -46.33
N LEU A 147 29.51 7.08 -46.54
CA LEU A 147 28.78 7.29 -47.79
C LEU A 147 28.09 8.65 -47.71
N GLU A 148 28.46 9.56 -48.59
CA GLU A 148 28.01 10.96 -48.60
C GLU A 148 27.20 11.23 -49.88
N PHE A 149 26.21 12.10 -49.74
CA PHE A 149 25.40 12.61 -50.85
C PHE A 149 25.72 14.11 -50.98
N PRO A 150 26.76 14.49 -51.73
CA PRO A 150 27.13 15.90 -51.89
C PRO A 150 26.06 16.67 -52.67
N ASN A 151 25.97 17.99 -52.43
CA ASN A 151 25.02 18.89 -53.12
C ASN A 151 23.53 18.49 -52.95
N SER A 152 23.18 17.81 -51.86
CA SER A 152 21.80 17.41 -51.52
C SER A 152 21.22 18.13 -50.31
N ASP A 153 21.89 19.18 -49.84
CA ASP A 153 21.49 19.97 -48.67
C ASP A 153 21.20 19.12 -47.42
N TYR A 154 22.12 18.18 -47.14
CA TYR A 154 22.04 17.19 -46.06
C TYR A 154 20.83 16.24 -46.13
N SER A 155 20.17 16.14 -47.29
CA SER A 155 19.07 15.21 -47.53
C SER A 155 19.53 13.93 -48.25
N VAL A 156 18.83 12.82 -48.00
CA VAL A 156 19.08 11.51 -48.61
C VAL A 156 17.85 11.08 -49.39
N TYR A 157 17.99 10.90 -50.70
CA TYR A 157 16.91 10.46 -51.59
C TYR A 157 17.29 9.16 -52.30
N ILE A 158 16.58 8.06 -52.00
CA ILE A 158 16.89 6.74 -52.55
C ILE A 158 15.61 6.09 -53.09
N GLY A 159 15.56 5.81 -54.39
CA GLY A 159 14.41 5.20 -55.06
C GLY A 159 13.78 6.12 -56.11
N GLU A 160 13.12 5.52 -57.10
CA GLU A 160 12.53 6.25 -58.22
C GLU A 160 11.48 7.26 -57.72
N GLY A 161 11.66 8.54 -58.07
CA GLY A 161 10.78 9.63 -57.67
C GLY A 161 10.86 10.04 -56.20
N ALA A 162 11.81 9.51 -55.42
CA ALA A 162 12.04 10.00 -54.06
C ALA A 162 12.46 11.48 -54.11
N GLY A 163 11.72 12.35 -53.39
CA GLY A 163 12.00 13.79 -53.36
C GLY A 163 11.81 14.56 -54.68
N ASN A 164 11.08 14.00 -55.67
CA ASN A 164 10.98 14.54 -57.04
C ASN A 164 10.56 16.02 -57.16
N SER A 165 9.85 16.57 -56.18
CA SER A 165 9.40 17.98 -56.17
C SER A 165 10.18 18.88 -55.21
N ILE A 166 11.17 18.35 -54.49
CA ILE A 166 12.01 19.11 -53.55
C ILE A 166 13.12 19.76 -54.37
N THR A 167 13.05 21.08 -54.56
CA THR A 167 14.04 21.86 -55.34
C THR A 167 14.60 23.01 -54.50
N GLY A 168 15.92 23.15 -54.46
CA GLY A 168 16.65 24.32 -53.93
C GLY A 168 16.62 24.49 -52.41
N ASN A 169 17.08 23.50 -51.65
CA ASN A 169 16.79 23.44 -50.22
C ASN A 169 17.97 23.87 -49.36
N GLU A 170 18.29 25.16 -49.22
CA GLU A 170 19.16 25.57 -48.11
C GLU A 170 18.52 25.05 -46.79
N ASP A 171 19.11 24.01 -46.16
CA ASP A 171 18.69 23.33 -44.91
C ASP A 171 17.57 22.25 -44.96
N GLY A 172 17.56 21.35 -45.95
CA GLY A 172 16.50 20.35 -46.12
C GLY A 172 16.40 19.20 -45.12
N TYR A 173 17.53 18.62 -44.70
CA TYR A 173 17.62 17.53 -43.70
C TYR A 173 16.58 16.40 -43.81
N ASN A 174 16.18 16.03 -45.03
CA ASN A 174 15.16 15.00 -45.28
C ASN A 174 15.80 13.63 -45.56
N VAL A 175 15.18 12.54 -45.12
CA VAL A 175 15.58 11.17 -45.48
C VAL A 175 14.40 10.48 -46.15
N LEU A 176 14.40 10.38 -47.49
CA LEU A 176 13.34 9.77 -48.29
C LEU A 176 13.85 8.54 -49.03
N ILE A 177 13.34 7.36 -48.66
CA ILE A 177 13.80 6.07 -49.14
C ILE A 177 12.59 5.25 -49.60
N GLY A 178 12.51 4.94 -50.89
CA GLY A 178 11.45 4.15 -51.52
C GLY A 178 10.81 4.86 -52.71
N TYR A 179 10.12 4.09 -53.55
CA TYR A 179 9.41 4.61 -54.72
C TYR A 179 8.45 5.74 -54.31
N GLN A 180 8.64 6.93 -54.90
CA GLN A 180 7.83 8.12 -54.67
C GLN A 180 7.70 8.55 -53.20
N SER A 181 8.69 8.25 -52.36
CA SER A 181 8.73 8.82 -51.00
C SER A 181 8.93 10.34 -51.09
N GLY A 182 8.02 11.12 -50.50
CA GLY A 182 8.02 12.60 -50.60
C GLY A 182 7.93 13.15 -52.03
N TYR A 183 7.23 12.44 -52.94
CA TYR A 183 7.19 12.77 -54.38
C TYR A 183 6.66 14.18 -54.69
N ASN A 184 5.56 14.60 -54.05
CA ASN A 184 4.96 15.94 -54.24
C ASN A 184 5.38 16.92 -53.13
N SER A 185 6.49 16.67 -52.44
CA SER A 185 6.95 17.61 -51.42
C SER A 185 7.41 18.91 -52.07
N ALA A 186 6.75 20.03 -51.77
CA ALA A 186 6.82 21.25 -52.57
C ALA A 186 7.52 22.40 -51.81
N TYR A 187 8.68 22.82 -52.30
CA TYR A 187 9.43 23.91 -51.69
C TYR A 187 8.80 25.30 -51.94
N SER A 188 8.95 26.18 -50.94
CA SER A 188 8.75 27.63 -51.01
C SER A 188 9.92 28.27 -50.26
N SER A 189 10.31 29.51 -50.56
CA SER A 189 11.52 30.16 -50.05
C SER A 189 11.47 30.59 -48.55
N SER A 190 10.82 29.81 -47.69
CA SER A 190 10.68 30.09 -46.24
C SER A 190 11.31 28.95 -45.43
N PRO A 191 12.03 29.25 -44.33
CA PRO A 191 12.83 28.29 -43.54
C PRO A 191 12.02 27.22 -42.77
N THR A 192 10.69 27.16 -42.95
CA THR A 192 9.78 26.25 -42.23
C THR A 192 9.12 25.21 -43.14
N ASN A 193 9.63 25.01 -44.35
CA ASN A 193 8.92 24.28 -45.40
C ASN A 193 9.49 22.87 -45.58
N ALA A 194 8.63 21.84 -45.62
CA ALA A 194 8.92 20.44 -46.01
C ALA A 194 10.29 19.85 -45.62
N SER A 195 10.87 20.28 -44.51
CA SER A 195 12.23 19.92 -44.05
C SER A 195 12.17 19.06 -42.80
N TYR A 196 13.28 18.39 -42.49
CA TYR A 196 13.39 17.49 -41.33
C TYR A 196 12.42 16.31 -41.35
N ASN A 197 12.04 15.84 -42.53
CA ASN A 197 11.14 14.70 -42.69
C ASN A 197 11.90 13.40 -42.98
N VAL A 198 11.46 12.31 -42.36
CA VAL A 198 11.94 10.95 -42.65
C VAL A 198 10.81 10.17 -43.30
N GLY A 199 10.93 9.81 -44.57
CA GLY A 199 10.02 8.96 -45.31
C GLY A 199 10.72 7.67 -45.72
N ILE A 200 10.28 6.51 -45.23
CA ILE A 200 10.83 5.21 -45.62
C ILE A 200 9.68 4.30 -46.00
N GLY A 201 9.63 3.89 -47.27
CA GLY A 201 8.59 3.02 -47.84
C GLY A 201 7.93 3.60 -49.08
N PHE A 202 7.23 2.73 -49.83
CA PHE A 202 6.50 3.10 -51.04
C PHE A 202 5.46 4.19 -50.74
N LYS A 203 5.58 5.33 -51.42
CA LYS A 203 4.69 6.50 -51.28
C LYS A 203 4.51 7.00 -49.84
N SER A 204 5.53 6.85 -49.00
CA SER A 204 5.57 7.53 -47.69
C SER A 204 5.65 9.05 -47.88
N LEU A 205 4.92 9.85 -47.11
CA LEU A 205 4.88 11.32 -47.23
C LEU A 205 4.56 11.86 -48.65
N TYR A 206 3.84 11.07 -49.47
CA TYR A 206 3.70 11.32 -50.91
C TYR A 206 3.22 12.74 -51.27
N ALA A 207 2.26 13.31 -50.53
CA ALA A 207 1.64 14.61 -50.80
C ALA A 207 2.26 15.80 -50.03
N ASN A 208 3.36 15.61 -49.28
CA ASN A 208 3.80 16.55 -48.24
C ASN A 208 4.33 17.90 -48.73
N THR A 209 3.44 18.84 -49.05
CA THR A 209 3.83 20.13 -49.60
C THR A 209 4.70 20.98 -48.66
N ILE A 210 4.30 21.25 -47.41
CA ILE A 210 5.01 22.17 -46.51
C ILE A 210 5.24 21.62 -45.10
N GLY A 211 4.70 20.44 -44.75
CA GLY A 211 4.81 19.87 -43.40
C GLY A 211 6.25 19.49 -43.02
N CYS A 212 6.66 19.81 -41.79
CA CYS A 212 8.02 19.60 -41.29
C CYS A 212 8.05 18.67 -40.08
N TYR A 213 9.23 18.10 -39.78
CA TYR A 213 9.44 17.21 -38.63
C TYR A 213 8.56 15.94 -38.61
N ASN A 214 8.19 15.42 -39.78
CA ASN A 214 7.40 14.19 -39.87
C ASN A 214 8.27 12.94 -40.03
N THR A 215 7.92 11.86 -39.36
CA THR A 215 8.52 10.53 -39.54
C THR A 215 7.47 9.56 -40.06
N ALA A 216 7.60 9.11 -41.31
CA ALA A 216 6.74 8.15 -41.99
C ALA A 216 7.53 6.89 -42.38
N ASN A 217 7.31 5.78 -41.68
CA ASN A 217 7.96 4.50 -41.99
C ASN A 217 6.91 3.42 -42.28
N GLY A 218 6.74 3.09 -43.55
CA GLY A 218 5.77 2.10 -44.02
C GLY A 218 5.22 2.44 -45.41
N LEU A 219 4.57 1.47 -46.04
CA LEU A 219 3.86 1.69 -47.29
C LEU A 219 2.72 2.69 -47.05
N GLU A 220 2.72 3.80 -47.78
CA GLU A 220 1.70 4.87 -47.70
C GLU A 220 1.49 5.47 -46.30
N ALA A 221 2.50 5.41 -45.44
CA ALA A 221 2.47 6.16 -44.18
C ALA A 221 2.46 7.67 -44.47
N LEU A 222 1.55 8.43 -43.85
CA LEU A 222 1.36 9.88 -44.10
C LEU A 222 1.17 10.24 -45.59
N TYR A 223 0.49 9.38 -46.35
CA TYR A 223 0.33 9.55 -47.80
C TYR A 223 -0.26 10.90 -48.22
N SER A 224 -1.32 11.36 -47.54
CA SER A 224 -2.08 12.57 -47.90
C SER A 224 -1.60 13.83 -47.17
N ASN A 225 -0.50 13.78 -46.42
CA ASN A 225 -0.01 14.92 -45.65
C ASN A 225 0.29 16.08 -46.58
N THR A 226 -0.20 17.28 -46.31
CA THR A 226 0.09 18.47 -47.13
C THR A 226 0.83 19.52 -46.31
N ASN A 227 0.36 19.84 -45.11
CA ASN A 227 0.96 20.84 -44.23
C ASN A 227 1.03 20.40 -42.75
N GLY A 228 0.61 19.18 -42.41
CA GLY A 228 0.75 18.63 -41.07
C GLY A 228 2.22 18.45 -40.68
N SER A 229 2.56 18.83 -39.45
CA SER A 229 3.93 18.79 -38.94
C SER A 229 4.03 17.91 -37.68
N GLU A 230 5.26 17.54 -37.30
CA GLU A 230 5.54 16.83 -36.05
C GLU A 230 4.80 15.49 -35.90
N ASN A 231 4.44 14.82 -37.00
CA ASN A 231 3.74 13.54 -36.96
C ASN A 231 4.70 12.36 -37.06
N THR A 232 4.46 11.30 -36.29
CA THR A 232 5.14 10.01 -36.41
C THR A 232 4.15 8.94 -36.85
N ALA A 233 4.30 8.39 -38.04
CA ALA A 233 3.49 7.33 -38.62
C ALA A 233 4.35 6.11 -38.98
N ILE A 234 4.13 4.98 -38.32
CA ILE A 234 4.88 3.74 -38.56
C ILE A 234 3.90 2.59 -38.83
N GLY A 235 3.96 2.01 -40.02
CA GLY A 235 3.11 0.91 -40.47
C GLY A 235 2.41 1.18 -41.82
N PHE A 236 1.83 0.14 -42.41
CA PHE A 236 1.07 0.24 -43.66
C PHE A 236 -0.13 1.18 -43.50
N SER A 237 -0.17 2.26 -44.28
CA SER A 237 -1.21 3.30 -44.28
C SER A 237 -1.50 3.90 -42.89
N ALA A 238 -0.48 4.00 -42.02
CA ALA A 238 -0.61 4.74 -40.77
C ALA A 238 -0.76 6.25 -41.08
N LEU A 239 -1.72 6.92 -40.42
CA LEU A 239 -2.04 8.34 -40.65
C LEU A 239 -2.32 8.70 -42.15
N TYR A 240 -2.87 7.77 -42.93
CA TYR A 240 -2.97 7.87 -44.40
C TYR A 240 -3.68 9.15 -44.90
N PHE A 241 -4.82 9.50 -44.31
CA PHE A 241 -5.63 10.66 -44.72
C PHE A 241 -5.27 11.97 -44.02
N ASN A 242 -4.24 12.01 -43.18
CA ASN A 242 -3.83 13.23 -42.50
C ASN A 242 -3.39 14.27 -43.53
N THR A 243 -4.06 15.41 -43.60
CA THR A 243 -3.71 16.52 -44.51
C THR A 243 -3.00 17.64 -43.75
N SER A 244 -3.49 17.97 -42.55
CA SER A 244 -3.04 19.11 -41.73
C SER A 244 -2.85 18.82 -40.24
N GLY A 245 -3.28 17.64 -39.76
CA GLY A 245 -3.10 17.25 -38.36
C GLY A 245 -1.62 17.27 -37.95
N THR A 246 -1.36 17.73 -36.73
CA THR A 246 -0.02 18.00 -36.19
C THR A 246 0.18 17.27 -34.86
N GLY A 247 1.42 16.83 -34.59
CA GLY A 247 1.80 16.24 -33.31
C GLY A 247 1.19 14.85 -33.05
N ASN A 248 0.81 14.11 -34.09
CA ASN A 248 0.22 12.78 -33.94
C ASN A 248 1.28 11.67 -33.94
N VAL A 249 1.15 10.70 -33.04
CA VAL A 249 1.90 9.45 -33.03
C VAL A 249 0.97 8.31 -33.42
N SER A 250 1.33 7.54 -34.44
CA SER A 250 0.56 6.41 -34.95
C SER A 250 1.45 5.23 -35.33
N LEU A 251 1.36 4.17 -34.55
CA LEU A 251 2.14 2.95 -34.71
C LEU A 251 1.22 1.75 -34.95
N GLY A 252 1.25 1.19 -36.14
CA GLY A 252 0.46 0.02 -36.53
C GLY A 252 -0.16 0.15 -37.91
N VAL A 253 -0.55 -0.98 -38.49
CA VAL A 253 -1.23 -1.01 -39.79
C VAL A 253 -2.57 -0.27 -39.68
N LYS A 254 -2.75 0.77 -40.50
CA LYS A 254 -3.93 1.65 -40.53
C LYS A 254 -4.22 2.33 -39.18
N ALA A 255 -3.23 2.47 -38.31
CA ALA A 255 -3.37 3.24 -37.07
C ALA A 255 -3.71 4.70 -37.42
N ASN A 256 -4.80 5.20 -36.83
CA ASN A 256 -5.35 6.55 -37.05
C ASN A 256 -5.53 6.92 -38.53
N GLY A 257 -5.79 5.94 -39.40
CA GLY A 257 -5.66 6.12 -40.85
C GLY A 257 -6.64 7.12 -41.48
N ASN A 258 -7.82 7.35 -40.87
CA ASN A 258 -8.82 8.29 -41.36
C ASN A 258 -8.80 9.64 -40.62
N ASN A 259 -7.78 9.93 -39.81
CA ASN A 259 -7.64 11.25 -39.21
C ASN A 259 -7.14 12.24 -40.26
N GLU A 260 -7.92 13.27 -40.58
CA GLU A 260 -7.58 14.27 -41.62
C GLU A 260 -6.92 15.52 -41.02
N GLU A 261 -7.49 16.10 -39.97
CA GLU A 261 -7.02 17.36 -39.36
C GLU A 261 -6.79 17.26 -37.84
N GLY A 262 -7.05 16.11 -37.22
CA GLY A 262 -6.94 15.96 -35.77
C GLY A 262 -5.50 16.04 -35.27
N ASN A 263 -5.30 16.59 -34.08
CA ASN A 263 -3.99 16.90 -33.51
C ASN A 263 -3.70 16.12 -32.22
N TYR A 264 -2.42 15.95 -31.89
CA TYR A 264 -1.97 15.47 -30.58
C TYR A 264 -2.53 14.09 -30.17
N ASN A 265 -2.78 13.19 -31.13
CA ASN A 265 -3.22 11.82 -30.82
C ASN A 265 -2.04 10.87 -30.63
N THR A 266 -2.13 9.94 -29.67
CA THR A 266 -1.19 8.82 -29.48
C THR A 266 -1.90 7.50 -29.71
N ILE A 267 -1.72 6.92 -30.90
CA ILE A 267 -2.48 5.76 -31.37
C ILE A 267 -1.53 4.60 -31.66
N ILE A 268 -1.71 3.47 -30.98
CA ILE A 268 -0.83 2.29 -31.12
C ILE A 268 -1.70 1.04 -31.29
N GLY A 269 -1.58 0.35 -32.42
CA GLY A 269 -2.24 -0.92 -32.70
C GLY A 269 -2.80 -1.05 -34.12
N TYR A 270 -3.09 -2.29 -34.53
CA TYR A 270 -3.73 -2.56 -35.83
C TYR A 270 -5.13 -1.93 -35.86
N LYS A 271 -5.35 -1.01 -36.81
CA LYS A 271 -6.59 -0.24 -36.98
C LYS A 271 -7.06 0.52 -35.72
N ALA A 272 -6.19 0.77 -34.75
CA ALA A 272 -6.53 1.63 -33.61
C ALA A 272 -6.86 3.04 -34.11
N GLY A 273 -7.91 3.67 -33.58
CA GLY A 273 -8.36 5.01 -33.98
C GLY A 273 -8.79 5.17 -35.45
N LEU A 274 -8.90 4.09 -36.24
CA LEU A 274 -9.16 4.20 -37.68
C LEU A 274 -10.49 4.90 -37.98
N GLY A 275 -11.57 4.58 -37.27
CA GLY A 275 -12.89 5.12 -37.61
C GLY A 275 -13.57 4.38 -38.77
N THR A 276 -14.89 4.55 -38.88
CA THR A 276 -15.68 4.08 -40.02
C THR A 276 -15.70 5.07 -41.19
N SER A 277 -15.26 6.32 -40.96
CA SER A 277 -15.19 7.42 -41.93
C SER A 277 -14.05 8.38 -41.56
N ILE A 278 -13.78 9.37 -42.42
CA ILE A 278 -12.83 10.47 -42.16
C ILE A 278 -13.27 11.26 -40.93
N HIS A 279 -12.31 11.63 -40.07
CA HIS A 279 -12.55 12.32 -38.81
C HIS A 279 -11.37 13.24 -38.42
N ASN A 280 -11.62 14.17 -37.50
CA ASN A 280 -10.66 15.18 -37.05
C ASN A 280 -10.48 15.17 -35.53
N LYS A 281 -10.47 13.97 -34.95
CA LYS A 281 -10.42 13.79 -33.50
C LYS A 281 -9.04 14.14 -32.96
N SER A 282 -8.97 14.84 -31.84
CA SER A 282 -7.74 15.34 -31.24
C SER A 282 -7.57 14.89 -29.79
N GLY A 283 -6.31 14.83 -29.33
CA GLY A 283 -5.98 14.57 -27.92
C GLY A 283 -6.30 13.16 -27.41
N ASN A 284 -6.45 12.18 -28.31
CA ASN A 284 -6.82 10.82 -27.91
C ASN A 284 -5.62 9.91 -27.70
N ILE A 285 -5.76 8.96 -26.78
CA ILE A 285 -4.79 7.90 -26.52
C ILE A 285 -5.46 6.55 -26.74
N PHE A 286 -5.14 5.83 -27.81
CA PHE A 286 -5.70 4.49 -28.07
C PHE A 286 -4.60 3.44 -28.18
N LEU A 287 -4.70 2.38 -27.37
CA LEU A 287 -3.67 1.36 -27.22
C LEU A 287 -4.29 -0.05 -27.40
N GLY A 288 -3.95 -0.73 -28.49
CA GLY A 288 -4.22 -2.14 -28.80
C GLY A 288 -5.03 -2.39 -30.10
N TYR A 289 -5.36 -3.65 -30.40
CA TYR A 289 -6.08 -4.03 -31.64
C TYR A 289 -7.45 -3.33 -31.69
N GLN A 290 -7.67 -2.49 -32.70
CA GLN A 290 -8.92 -1.73 -32.90
C GLN A 290 -9.35 -0.83 -31.73
N ALA A 291 -8.45 -0.50 -30.79
CA ALA A 291 -8.77 0.40 -29.70
C ALA A 291 -9.28 1.76 -30.23
N GLY A 292 -10.42 2.24 -29.70
CA GLY A 292 -11.04 3.49 -30.12
C GLY A 292 -11.54 3.49 -31.58
N TYR A 293 -11.72 2.33 -32.22
CA TYR A 293 -12.13 2.23 -33.63
C TYR A 293 -13.43 2.99 -33.92
N ASN A 294 -14.40 2.94 -33.00
CA ASN A 294 -15.71 3.60 -33.15
C ASN A 294 -15.81 4.93 -32.38
N GLU A 295 -14.75 5.38 -31.71
CA GLU A 295 -14.78 6.64 -30.96
C GLU A 295 -14.94 7.82 -31.93
N THR A 296 -15.70 8.83 -31.54
CA THR A 296 -16.00 10.04 -32.34
C THR A 296 -15.61 11.35 -31.64
N GLY A 297 -15.29 11.31 -30.35
CA GLY A 297 -14.89 12.45 -29.54
C GLY A 297 -13.39 12.73 -29.48
N ASN A 298 -13.07 13.83 -28.80
CA ASN A 298 -11.71 14.25 -28.43
C ASN A 298 -11.39 13.82 -27.00
N ASN A 299 -10.11 13.86 -26.63
CA ASN A 299 -9.67 13.72 -25.25
C ASN A 299 -10.14 12.41 -24.58
N LYS A 300 -10.11 11.30 -25.34
CA LYS A 300 -10.48 9.96 -24.85
C LYS A 300 -9.28 9.04 -24.71
N LEU A 301 -9.34 8.15 -23.73
CA LEU A 301 -8.39 7.06 -23.51
C LEU A 301 -9.09 5.72 -23.73
N TYR A 302 -8.52 4.87 -24.58
CA TYR A 302 -8.93 3.48 -24.76
C TYR A 302 -7.71 2.57 -24.64
N ILE A 303 -7.76 1.64 -23.70
CA ILE A 303 -6.81 0.51 -23.63
C ILE A 303 -7.63 -0.76 -23.74
N GLU A 304 -7.54 -1.42 -24.90
CA GLU A 304 -8.28 -2.65 -25.19
C GLU A 304 -7.67 -3.44 -26.34
N ASN A 305 -8.19 -4.63 -26.60
CA ASN A 305 -7.78 -5.46 -27.74
C ASN A 305 -8.99 -5.85 -28.61
N SER A 306 -9.93 -4.91 -28.80
CA SER A 306 -11.13 -5.06 -29.64
C SER A 306 -11.63 -3.69 -30.14
N SER A 307 -12.80 -3.66 -30.80
CA SER A 307 -13.53 -2.43 -31.17
C SER A 307 -14.73 -2.17 -30.26
N SER A 308 -14.67 -2.66 -29.01
CA SER A 308 -15.77 -2.63 -28.06
C SER A 308 -16.08 -1.19 -27.62
N SER A 309 -17.33 -0.89 -27.31
CA SER A 309 -17.68 0.37 -26.61
C SER A 309 -17.30 0.34 -25.12
N ASN A 310 -16.96 -0.84 -24.58
CA ASN A 310 -16.55 -1.08 -23.21
C ASN A 310 -15.11 -1.62 -23.21
N PRO A 311 -14.09 -0.75 -23.34
CA PRO A 311 -12.68 -1.17 -23.31
C PRO A 311 -12.25 -1.60 -21.91
N LEU A 312 -11.12 -2.31 -21.75
CA LEU A 312 -10.64 -2.70 -20.41
C LEU A 312 -10.42 -1.46 -19.52
N ILE A 313 -9.81 -0.43 -20.08
CA ILE A 313 -9.67 0.90 -19.46
C ILE A 313 -10.21 1.93 -20.43
N TYR A 314 -11.18 2.70 -19.97
CA TYR A 314 -11.71 3.90 -20.60
C TYR A 314 -11.30 5.13 -19.81
N GLY A 315 -11.04 6.24 -20.49
CA GLY A 315 -10.89 7.54 -19.83
C GLY A 315 -11.49 8.66 -20.65
N ASP A 316 -11.94 9.69 -19.94
CA ASP A 316 -12.42 10.95 -20.49
C ASP A 316 -11.68 12.09 -19.77
N PHE A 317 -10.70 12.68 -20.45
CA PHE A 317 -9.83 13.69 -19.84
C PHE A 317 -10.59 14.99 -19.54
N ASP A 318 -11.64 15.32 -20.31
CA ASP A 318 -12.47 16.51 -20.06
C ASP A 318 -13.28 16.37 -18.76
N GLN A 319 -13.65 15.13 -18.40
CA GLN A 319 -14.40 14.83 -17.18
C GLN A 319 -13.50 14.42 -16.01
N SER A 320 -12.17 14.40 -16.19
CA SER A 320 -11.24 13.81 -15.23
C SER A 320 -11.64 12.39 -14.81
N LEU A 321 -12.14 11.60 -15.76
CA LEU A 321 -12.76 10.30 -15.51
C LEU A 321 -11.86 9.16 -16.00
N VAL A 322 -11.70 8.14 -15.17
CA VAL A 322 -11.18 6.82 -15.56
C VAL A 322 -12.23 5.77 -15.17
N ARG A 323 -12.53 4.84 -16.08
CA ARG A 323 -13.44 3.72 -15.86
C ARG A 323 -12.76 2.41 -16.24
N ILE A 324 -12.83 1.44 -15.35
CA ILE A 324 -12.37 0.07 -15.57
C ILE A 324 -13.61 -0.79 -15.86
N TYR A 325 -13.73 -1.36 -17.06
CA TYR A 325 -14.84 -2.28 -17.38
C TYR A 325 -14.54 -3.74 -17.02
N GLY A 326 -13.29 -4.04 -16.65
CA GLY A 326 -12.90 -5.33 -16.06
C GLY A 326 -12.90 -5.30 -14.52
N SER A 327 -12.31 -6.34 -13.93
CA SER A 327 -12.05 -6.41 -12.49
C SER A 327 -10.78 -5.65 -12.09
N LEU A 328 -10.84 -4.80 -11.07
CA LEU A 328 -9.66 -4.18 -10.46
C LEU A 328 -9.19 -5.02 -9.25
N GLN A 329 -8.01 -5.63 -9.35
CA GLN A 329 -7.38 -6.36 -8.24
C GLN A 329 -6.25 -5.51 -7.63
N MET A 330 -6.32 -5.23 -6.33
CA MET A 330 -5.31 -4.45 -5.59
C MET A 330 -4.33 -5.32 -4.79
N SER A 331 -4.55 -6.64 -4.71
CA SER A 331 -3.69 -7.61 -4.01
C SER A 331 -3.70 -8.95 -4.74
N THR A 332 -2.57 -9.66 -4.72
CA THR A 332 -2.40 -11.00 -5.32
C THR A 332 -3.14 -12.10 -4.56
N THR A 333 -3.72 -11.79 -3.40
CA THR A 333 -4.42 -12.76 -2.53
C THR A 333 -5.84 -12.34 -2.15
N GLY A 334 -6.44 -11.37 -2.87
CA GLY A 334 -7.79 -10.88 -2.60
C GLY A 334 -8.74 -11.07 -3.79
N ALA A 335 -10.04 -11.15 -3.52
CA ALA A 335 -11.07 -11.12 -4.55
C ALA A 335 -11.07 -9.77 -5.28
N SER A 336 -11.37 -9.79 -6.57
CA SER A 336 -11.48 -8.59 -7.39
C SER A 336 -12.50 -7.60 -6.82
N ILE A 337 -12.12 -6.32 -6.75
CA ILE A 337 -13.07 -5.24 -6.52
C ILE A 337 -13.70 -4.95 -7.89
N ASN A 338 -14.98 -5.30 -8.02
CA ASN A 338 -15.71 -5.04 -9.25
C ASN A 338 -16.38 -3.66 -9.22
N GLU A 339 -16.68 -3.12 -8.03
CA GLU A 339 -17.29 -1.79 -7.83
C GLU A 339 -16.91 -1.23 -6.44
N PHE A 340 -16.93 0.10 -6.27
CA PHE A 340 -16.97 0.71 -4.94
C PHE A 340 -18.32 0.39 -4.29
N SER A 341 -18.36 0.16 -2.97
CA SER A 341 -19.58 -0.30 -2.30
C SER A 341 -20.72 0.71 -2.43
N THR A 342 -21.85 0.29 -2.98
CA THR A 342 -23.12 1.05 -2.91
C THR A 342 -23.94 0.69 -1.67
N ASP A 343 -23.48 -0.31 -0.89
CA ASP A 343 -24.06 -0.69 0.39
C ASP A 343 -23.79 0.40 1.42
N VAL A 344 -24.84 1.15 1.77
CA VAL A 344 -24.81 2.24 2.75
C VAL A 344 -25.00 1.72 4.18
N THR A 345 -25.36 0.45 4.36
CA THR A 345 -25.70 -0.13 5.66
C THR A 345 -24.55 -0.94 6.27
N LEU A 346 -23.53 -1.30 5.50
CA LEU A 346 -22.40 -2.14 5.93
C LEU A 346 -22.86 -3.45 6.60
N THR A 347 -24.03 -3.96 6.21
CA THR A 347 -24.70 -5.10 6.89
C THR A 347 -24.19 -6.45 6.40
N GLY A 348 -23.41 -6.50 5.33
CA GLY A 348 -22.79 -7.72 4.81
C GLY A 348 -21.38 -7.97 5.36
N THR A 349 -20.99 -9.24 5.50
CA THR A 349 -19.61 -9.65 5.84
C THR A 349 -18.67 -9.66 4.63
N SER A 350 -19.05 -9.01 3.54
CA SER A 350 -18.29 -9.03 2.29
C SER A 350 -17.17 -8.00 2.33
N ASP A 351 -15.92 -8.45 2.52
CA ASP A 351 -14.67 -7.68 2.33
C ASP A 351 -14.43 -7.26 0.85
N PHE A 352 -15.45 -7.35 0.00
CA PHE A 352 -15.33 -7.29 -1.46
C PHE A 352 -15.49 -5.87 -2.03
N ALA A 353 -15.81 -4.88 -1.20
CA ALA A 353 -16.04 -3.52 -1.65
C ALA A 353 -15.42 -2.49 -0.70
N LEU A 354 -14.74 -1.49 -1.26
CA LEU A 354 -14.30 -0.32 -0.50
C LEU A 354 -15.56 0.49 -0.10
N PRO A 355 -15.81 0.72 1.21
CA PRO A 355 -16.99 1.46 1.64
C PRO A 355 -16.89 2.93 1.21
N THR A 356 -18.02 3.51 0.80
CA THR A 356 -18.09 4.96 0.56
C THR A 356 -18.02 5.71 1.90
N GLU A 357 -17.54 6.95 1.88
CA GLU A 357 -17.56 7.82 3.07
C GLU A 357 -18.97 7.93 3.67
N ASN A 358 -20.00 8.00 2.81
CA ASN A 358 -21.40 8.06 3.23
C ASN A 358 -21.90 6.76 3.89
N ALA A 359 -21.43 5.58 3.43
CA ALA A 359 -21.74 4.30 4.05
C ALA A 359 -21.13 4.19 5.46
N VAL A 360 -19.86 4.61 5.62
CA VAL A 360 -19.20 4.64 6.92
C VAL A 360 -19.93 5.59 7.86
N LYS A 361 -20.26 6.80 7.39
CA LYS A 361 -21.00 7.78 8.19
C LYS A 361 -22.36 7.25 8.62
N THR A 362 -23.13 6.67 7.69
CA THR A 362 -24.47 6.11 7.98
C THR A 362 -24.40 4.96 8.97
N TYR A 363 -23.43 4.07 8.85
CA TYR A 363 -23.23 2.98 9.82
C TYR A 363 -22.87 3.51 11.20
N VAL A 364 -21.95 4.48 11.29
CA VAL A 364 -21.56 5.10 12.56
C VAL A 364 -22.76 5.84 13.18
N ASP A 365 -23.50 6.62 12.40
CA ASP A 365 -24.68 7.35 12.86
C ASP A 365 -25.80 6.40 13.31
N ASN A 366 -26.03 5.29 12.62
CA ASN A 366 -27.01 4.29 13.03
C ASN A 366 -26.55 3.50 14.27
N SER A 367 -25.26 3.21 14.39
CA SER A 367 -24.72 2.45 15.53
C SER A 367 -24.62 3.30 16.80
N ILE A 368 -24.30 4.59 16.67
CA ILE A 368 -24.21 5.54 17.78
C ILE A 368 -25.58 6.17 18.07
N GLY A 369 -26.36 6.52 17.05
CA GLY A 369 -27.70 7.07 17.18
C GLY A 369 -28.75 6.08 17.70
N ALA A 370 -28.46 4.77 17.67
CA ALA A 370 -29.25 3.75 18.34
C ALA A 370 -28.99 3.66 19.86
N ILE A 371 -27.96 4.35 20.37
CA ILE A 371 -27.79 4.53 21.82
C ILE A 371 -28.80 5.58 22.25
N ASN A 372 -29.92 5.13 22.81
CA ASN A 372 -30.87 6.02 23.46
C ASN A 372 -30.14 6.71 24.63
N LEU A 373 -29.89 8.01 24.50
CA LEU A 373 -29.18 8.78 25.53
C LEU A 373 -30.00 8.92 26.82
N ASP A 374 -31.31 8.63 26.75
CA ASP A 374 -32.26 8.85 27.83
C ASP A 374 -32.42 7.60 28.72
N GLN A 375 -31.94 6.43 28.26
CA GLN A 375 -32.03 5.20 29.07
C GLN A 375 -30.94 4.16 28.78
N ILE A 376 -30.53 3.47 29.83
CA ILE A 376 -29.75 2.23 29.78
C ILE A 376 -30.69 1.10 30.16
N ILE A 377 -30.98 0.20 29.22
CA ILE A 377 -31.88 -0.94 29.39
C ILE A 377 -31.12 -2.25 29.21
N ASP A 378 -31.54 -3.30 29.90
CA ASP A 378 -31.06 -4.65 29.65
C ASP A 378 -31.84 -5.36 28.53
N ALA A 379 -31.53 -6.64 28.29
CA ALA A 379 -32.01 -7.37 27.11
C ALA A 379 -33.51 -7.71 27.14
N ASP A 380 -34.11 -7.81 28.33
CA ASP A 380 -35.55 -8.11 28.50
C ASP A 380 -36.37 -6.88 28.93
N ASN A 381 -35.73 -5.71 29.02
CA ASN A 381 -36.30 -4.41 29.37
C ASN A 381 -36.90 -4.34 30.78
N ASP A 382 -36.51 -5.24 31.69
CA ASP A 382 -37.02 -5.22 33.05
C ASP A 382 -36.15 -4.40 34.00
N THR A 383 -34.88 -4.18 33.63
CA THR A 383 -33.92 -3.37 34.37
C THR A 383 -33.56 -2.15 33.53
N LYS A 384 -33.83 -0.96 34.07
CA LYS A 384 -33.54 0.29 33.36
C LYS A 384 -33.01 1.39 34.29
N ILE A 385 -32.06 2.16 33.77
CA ILE A 385 -31.65 3.45 34.32
C ILE A 385 -32.17 4.51 33.35
N GLN A 386 -32.96 5.46 33.84
CA GLN A 386 -33.59 6.47 32.99
C GLN A 386 -33.21 7.89 33.44
N VAL A 387 -33.01 8.76 32.46
CA VAL A 387 -32.88 10.20 32.61
C VAL A 387 -33.93 10.86 31.72
N GLU A 388 -34.75 11.75 32.29
CA GLU A 388 -35.74 12.59 31.58
C GLU A 388 -36.74 11.84 30.67
N GLU A 389 -37.94 11.47 31.17
CA GLU A 389 -39.01 10.96 30.29
C GLU A 389 -39.86 12.09 29.64
N ALA A 390 -39.67 13.35 30.08
CA ALA A 390 -40.29 14.55 29.51
C ALA A 390 -39.36 15.77 29.64
N ALA A 391 -39.54 16.76 28.76
CA ALA A 391 -38.64 17.92 28.60
C ALA A 391 -38.46 18.83 29.84
N ASP A 392 -39.24 18.62 30.89
CA ASP A 392 -39.21 19.36 32.15
C ASP A 392 -38.97 18.46 33.39
N GLU A 393 -38.71 17.17 33.17
CA GLU A 393 -38.60 16.18 34.24
C GLU A 393 -37.14 15.94 34.64
N ASP A 394 -36.58 16.78 35.52
CA ASP A 394 -35.23 16.62 36.07
C ASP A 394 -35.15 15.46 37.10
N MET A 395 -35.26 14.21 36.63
CA MET A 395 -35.22 13.02 37.48
C MET A 395 -34.34 11.90 36.93
N ILE A 396 -33.71 11.17 37.85
CA ILE A 396 -32.97 9.92 37.57
C ILE A 396 -33.70 8.78 38.26
N ARG A 397 -34.02 7.72 37.51
CA ARG A 397 -34.74 6.52 38.01
C ARG A 397 -33.89 5.27 37.84
N PHE A 398 -34.00 4.37 38.81
CA PHE A 398 -33.46 3.02 38.77
C PHE A 398 -34.61 2.05 38.97
N ASP A 399 -34.94 1.33 37.90
CA ASP A 399 -36.00 0.34 37.87
C ASP A 399 -35.43 -1.06 37.80
N LEU A 400 -36.08 -1.98 38.50
CA LEU A 400 -35.73 -3.40 38.51
C LEU A 400 -37.02 -4.23 38.50
N GLY A 401 -37.15 -5.16 37.54
CA GLY A 401 -38.37 -5.93 37.33
C GLY A 401 -39.59 -5.04 37.04
N GLY A 402 -39.37 -3.92 36.34
CA GLY A 402 -40.42 -2.94 36.01
C GLY A 402 -40.96 -2.10 37.18
N THR A 403 -40.29 -2.12 38.33
CA THR A 403 -40.66 -1.29 39.50
C THR A 403 -39.56 -0.30 39.85
N GLU A 404 -39.92 0.98 40.01
CA GLU A 404 -39.02 2.02 40.50
C GLU A 404 -38.53 1.65 41.91
N LYS A 405 -37.22 1.43 42.05
CA LYS A 405 -36.60 1.20 43.36
C LYS A 405 -36.07 2.50 43.91
N TRP A 406 -35.27 3.22 43.13
CA TRP A 406 -34.62 4.46 43.56
C TRP A 406 -34.93 5.58 42.59
N LYS A 407 -35.20 6.77 43.13
CA LYS A 407 -35.48 7.96 42.32
C LYS A 407 -34.79 9.18 42.90
N MET A 408 -34.12 9.96 42.08
CA MET A 408 -33.59 11.27 42.46
C MET A 408 -34.50 12.37 41.93
N THR A 409 -35.01 13.23 42.82
CA THR A 409 -35.84 14.38 42.48
C THR A 409 -35.23 15.64 43.10
N GLY A 410 -34.75 16.56 42.28
CA GLY A 410 -33.97 17.71 42.74
C GLY A 410 -32.73 17.26 43.53
N SER A 411 -32.63 17.61 44.81
CA SER A 411 -31.49 17.25 45.68
C SER A 411 -31.75 16.04 46.60
N ARG A 412 -32.83 15.28 46.39
CA ARG A 412 -33.24 14.16 47.26
C ARG A 412 -33.15 12.82 46.54
N LEU A 413 -32.55 11.81 47.18
CA LEU A 413 -32.65 10.40 46.80
C LEU A 413 -33.79 9.74 47.58
N GLU A 414 -34.73 9.15 46.86
CA GLU A 414 -35.90 8.44 47.39
C GLU A 414 -35.73 6.94 47.20
N VAL A 415 -35.92 6.18 48.27
CA VAL A 415 -36.06 4.71 48.22
C VAL A 415 -37.55 4.40 48.21
N LEU A 416 -38.01 3.71 47.19
CA LEU A 416 -39.42 3.45 46.92
C LEU A 416 -39.75 1.98 47.17
N SER A 417 -41.03 1.70 47.41
CA SER A 417 -41.57 0.33 47.59
C SER A 417 -40.92 -0.48 48.73
N THR A 418 -40.49 0.21 49.80
CA THR A 418 -39.87 -0.40 51.00
C THR A 418 -40.68 -0.15 52.28
N GLY A 419 -41.93 0.29 52.18
CA GLY A 419 -42.75 0.59 53.36
C GLY A 419 -42.17 1.72 54.24
N TYR A 420 -41.63 2.75 53.59
CA TYR A 420 -40.86 3.85 54.19
C TYR A 420 -39.57 3.42 54.93
N SER A 421 -39.12 2.17 54.75
CA SER A 421 -37.86 1.69 55.29
C SER A 421 -36.68 2.04 54.37
N VAL A 422 -35.48 2.17 54.96
CA VAL A 422 -34.22 2.40 54.24
C VAL A 422 -33.37 1.15 54.37
N PHE A 423 -33.10 0.48 53.25
CA PHE A 423 -32.26 -0.72 53.19
C PHE A 423 -31.04 -0.45 52.31
N ILE A 424 -29.85 -0.45 52.91
CA ILE A 424 -28.58 -0.18 52.23
C ILE A 424 -27.55 -1.24 52.65
N GLY A 425 -27.13 -2.08 51.72
CA GLY A 425 -26.17 -3.16 51.95
C GLY A 425 -26.73 -4.53 51.56
N GLU A 426 -25.84 -5.45 51.25
CA GLU A 426 -26.22 -6.81 50.86
C GLU A 426 -27.06 -7.47 51.97
N SER A 427 -28.21 -8.04 51.58
CA SER A 427 -29.16 -8.71 52.48
C SER A 427 -29.78 -7.84 53.60
N ALA A 428 -29.62 -6.53 53.56
CA ALA A 428 -30.26 -5.62 54.51
C ALA A 428 -31.78 -5.63 54.31
N GLY A 429 -32.56 -5.90 55.38
CA GLY A 429 -34.02 -5.96 55.33
C GLY A 429 -34.60 -7.04 54.40
N ALA A 430 -33.83 -8.07 54.03
CA ALA A 430 -34.19 -9.00 52.95
C ALA A 430 -35.53 -9.75 53.14
N ASN A 431 -35.96 -9.98 54.39
CA ASN A 431 -37.22 -10.67 54.69
C ASN A 431 -38.35 -9.73 55.13
N ASP A 432 -38.18 -8.40 55.00
CA ASP A 432 -39.18 -7.40 55.39
C ASP A 432 -40.43 -7.57 54.53
N ASP A 433 -41.62 -7.44 55.14
CA ASP A 433 -42.89 -7.59 54.43
C ASP A 433 -43.27 -6.37 53.56
N LEU A 434 -42.41 -5.33 53.55
CA LEU A 434 -42.55 -4.08 52.80
C LEU A 434 -43.81 -3.28 53.15
N SER A 435 -44.47 -3.62 54.27
CA SER A 435 -45.52 -2.79 54.87
C SER A 435 -44.89 -1.57 55.56
N ASP A 436 -45.70 -0.62 56.05
CA ASP A 436 -45.25 0.67 56.64
C ASP A 436 -44.46 0.52 57.95
N ASN A 437 -43.30 -0.13 57.89
CA ASN A 437 -42.47 -0.53 59.02
C ASN A 437 -41.50 0.58 59.44
N LEU A 438 -41.09 1.48 58.54
CA LEU A 438 -40.19 2.60 58.86
C LEU A 438 -38.86 2.17 59.52
N ASN A 439 -38.26 1.08 59.04
CA ASN A 439 -36.98 0.59 59.52
C ASN A 439 -35.81 1.28 58.83
N VAL A 440 -34.65 1.34 59.50
CA VAL A 440 -33.37 1.72 58.89
C VAL A 440 -32.42 0.54 59.03
N ALA A 441 -32.05 -0.11 57.93
CA ALA A 441 -31.05 -1.17 57.89
C ALA A 441 -29.89 -0.76 56.97
N ILE A 442 -28.73 -0.46 57.55
CA ILE A 442 -27.54 -0.03 56.82
C ILE A 442 -26.36 -0.93 57.19
N GLY A 443 -25.88 -1.75 56.25
CA GLY A 443 -24.80 -2.70 56.44
C GLY A 443 -25.18 -4.12 56.00
N TYR A 444 -24.16 -4.95 55.77
CA TYR A 444 -24.36 -6.36 55.39
C TYR A 444 -25.24 -7.08 56.43
N SER A 445 -26.34 -7.71 55.97
CA SER A 445 -27.29 -8.47 56.78
C SER A 445 -27.93 -7.71 57.96
N ALA A 446 -27.95 -6.38 57.94
CA ALA A 446 -28.68 -5.61 58.96
C ALA A 446 -30.19 -5.87 58.85
N LEU A 447 -30.87 -6.14 59.97
CA LEU A 447 -32.32 -6.46 60.01
C LEU A 447 -32.75 -7.58 59.02
N ASN A 448 -31.86 -8.53 58.71
CA ASN A 448 -32.10 -9.53 57.67
C ASN A 448 -33.36 -10.37 57.88
N ALA A 449 -33.62 -10.83 59.11
CA ALA A 449 -34.76 -11.67 59.46
C ALA A 449 -36.03 -10.89 59.82
N ASN A 450 -36.02 -9.56 59.70
CA ASN A 450 -37.16 -8.73 60.06
C ASN A 450 -38.31 -8.99 59.10
N THR A 451 -39.46 -9.40 59.62
CA THR A 451 -40.65 -9.65 58.81
C THR A 451 -41.70 -8.56 59.00
N SER A 452 -42.04 -8.24 60.26
CA SER A 452 -43.09 -7.26 60.62
C SER A 452 -42.67 -6.30 61.75
N GLY A 453 -41.42 -6.40 62.20
CA GLY A 453 -40.86 -5.46 63.17
C GLY A 453 -40.77 -4.07 62.57
N TYR A 454 -41.08 -3.03 63.34
CA TYR A 454 -41.18 -1.65 62.86
C TYR A 454 -40.37 -0.68 63.71
N ARG A 455 -39.96 0.44 63.08
CA ARG A 455 -39.21 1.55 63.69
C ARG A 455 -37.91 1.10 64.35
N ASN A 456 -37.25 0.11 63.77
CA ASN A 456 -35.93 -0.35 64.18
C ASN A 456 -34.84 0.40 63.38
N SER A 457 -33.70 0.66 64.01
CA SER A 457 -32.52 1.24 63.37
C SER A 457 -31.32 0.31 63.57
N GLY A 458 -31.03 -0.52 62.57
CA GLY A 458 -29.86 -1.39 62.51
C GLY A 458 -28.80 -0.80 61.58
N ILE A 459 -27.69 -0.29 62.13
CA ILE A 459 -26.57 0.27 61.38
C ILE A 459 -25.28 -0.47 61.76
N GLY A 460 -24.66 -1.16 60.80
CA GLY A 460 -23.47 -1.98 60.99
C GLY A 460 -23.66 -3.42 60.52
N TYR A 461 -22.56 -4.15 60.40
CA TYR A 461 -22.57 -5.55 59.97
C TYR A 461 -23.41 -6.41 60.91
N SER A 462 -24.43 -7.08 60.37
CA SER A 462 -25.35 -7.98 61.08
C SER A 462 -25.98 -7.36 62.34
N SER A 463 -26.21 -6.04 62.33
CA SER A 463 -26.95 -5.37 63.40
C SER A 463 -28.43 -5.75 63.34
N LEU A 464 -29.02 -6.15 64.47
CA LEU A 464 -30.43 -6.59 64.56
C LEU A 464 -30.80 -7.71 63.58
N LYS A 465 -29.82 -8.54 63.17
CA LYS A 465 -29.97 -9.52 62.11
C LYS A 465 -31.15 -10.48 62.31
N ASP A 466 -31.32 -11.03 63.51
CA ASP A 466 -32.36 -12.04 63.80
C ASP A 466 -33.67 -11.43 64.32
N ASN A 467 -33.82 -10.10 64.29
CA ASN A 467 -35.05 -9.42 64.71
C ASN A 467 -36.18 -9.80 63.77
N THR A 468 -37.26 -10.39 64.28
CA THR A 468 -38.40 -10.84 63.47
C THR A 468 -39.57 -9.87 63.55
N SER A 469 -40.03 -9.57 64.78
CA SER A 469 -41.19 -8.70 65.08
C SER A 469 -40.91 -7.69 66.19
N GLY A 470 -39.68 -7.65 66.71
CA GLY A 470 -39.26 -6.62 67.67
C GLY A 470 -39.33 -5.22 67.05
N TYR A 471 -39.57 -4.20 67.89
CA TYR A 471 -39.83 -2.84 67.45
C TYR A 471 -39.15 -1.80 68.34
N TYR A 472 -38.91 -0.59 67.80
CA TYR A 472 -38.16 0.49 68.47
C TYR A 472 -36.76 0.10 68.98
N ASN A 473 -36.08 -0.84 68.32
CA ASN A 473 -34.70 -1.16 68.68
C ASN A 473 -33.72 -0.28 67.90
N THR A 474 -32.66 0.19 68.55
CA THR A 474 -31.53 0.85 67.92
C THR A 474 -30.30 -0.03 68.12
N GLY A 475 -29.78 -0.63 67.06
CA GLY A 475 -28.52 -1.37 67.03
C GLY A 475 -27.52 -0.66 66.13
N VAL A 476 -26.48 -0.07 66.71
CA VAL A 476 -25.42 0.61 65.96
C VAL A 476 -24.06 -0.01 66.31
N GLY A 477 -23.47 -0.76 65.39
CA GLY A 477 -22.19 -1.44 65.59
C GLY A 477 -22.10 -2.80 64.91
N TYR A 478 -20.92 -3.40 64.95
CA TYR A 478 -20.69 -4.76 64.47
C TYR A 478 -21.39 -5.76 65.41
N PHE A 479 -22.37 -6.52 64.90
CA PHE A 479 -23.20 -7.47 65.67
C PHE A 479 -23.92 -6.89 66.90
N SER A 480 -24.29 -5.61 66.87
CA SER A 480 -25.15 -5.07 67.93
C SER A 480 -26.56 -5.67 67.83
N LEU A 481 -27.09 -6.21 68.94
CA LEU A 481 -28.41 -6.87 68.97
C LEU A 481 -28.59 -8.01 67.94
N GLU A 482 -27.53 -8.72 67.54
CA GLU A 482 -27.61 -9.74 66.46
C GLU A 482 -28.74 -10.75 66.70
N ASN A 483 -28.82 -11.33 67.91
CA ASN A 483 -29.76 -12.42 68.22
C ASN A 483 -31.13 -11.95 68.77
N ASN A 484 -31.44 -10.65 68.71
CA ASN A 484 -32.72 -10.11 69.18
C ASN A 484 -33.83 -10.64 68.31
N THR A 485 -34.80 -11.39 68.83
CA THR A 485 -35.89 -11.97 68.04
C THR A 485 -37.17 -11.15 68.13
N THR A 486 -37.65 -10.89 69.37
CA THR A 486 -38.89 -10.13 69.64
C THR A 486 -38.74 -9.05 70.71
N GLY A 487 -37.53 -8.87 71.26
CA GLY A 487 -37.23 -7.79 72.18
C GLY A 487 -37.50 -6.41 71.56
N TYR A 488 -37.89 -5.44 72.39
CA TYR A 488 -38.32 -4.12 71.95
C TYR A 488 -37.75 -3.00 72.84
N ILE A 489 -37.65 -1.79 72.29
CA ILE A 489 -37.14 -0.60 73.00
C ILE A 489 -35.73 -0.86 73.58
N ASN A 490 -34.87 -1.55 72.84
CA ASN A 490 -33.45 -1.70 73.21
C ASN A 490 -32.57 -0.71 72.45
N SER A 491 -31.56 -0.15 73.10
CA SER A 491 -30.56 0.73 72.48
C SER A 491 -29.17 0.13 72.69
N ALA A 492 -28.60 -0.49 71.67
CA ALA A 492 -27.27 -1.07 71.63
C ALA A 492 -26.35 -0.28 70.70
N ILE A 493 -25.39 0.46 71.26
CA ILE A 493 -24.42 1.27 70.51
C ILE A 493 -23.02 0.78 70.87
N GLY A 494 -22.33 0.15 69.91
CA GLY A 494 -21.02 -0.47 70.10
C GLY A 494 -20.98 -1.91 69.57
N SER A 495 -19.80 -2.39 69.20
CA SER A 495 -19.65 -3.76 68.71
C SER A 495 -20.01 -4.78 69.79
N TRP A 496 -20.79 -5.79 69.43
CA TRP A 496 -21.31 -6.83 70.32
C TRP A 496 -22.13 -6.33 71.52
N ALA A 497 -22.63 -5.09 71.49
CA ALA A 497 -23.57 -4.61 72.50
C ALA A 497 -24.89 -5.40 72.40
N LEU A 498 -25.37 -5.94 73.52
CA LEU A 498 -26.58 -6.78 73.59
C LEU A 498 -26.57 -7.98 72.62
N TYR A 499 -25.39 -8.55 72.33
CA TYR A 499 -25.19 -9.59 71.33
C TYR A 499 -26.18 -10.77 71.42
N THR A 500 -26.37 -11.35 72.61
CA THR A 500 -27.25 -12.52 72.81
C THR A 500 -28.68 -12.18 73.24
N ASN A 501 -29.09 -10.91 73.24
CA ASN A 501 -30.44 -10.54 73.69
C ASN A 501 -31.45 -11.22 72.79
N THR A 502 -32.44 -11.95 73.32
CA THR A 502 -33.46 -12.61 72.49
C THR A 502 -34.82 -11.91 72.64
N THR A 503 -35.32 -11.81 73.88
CA THR A 503 -36.64 -11.21 74.17
C THR A 503 -36.57 -10.07 75.20
N GLY A 504 -35.39 -9.74 75.70
CA GLY A 504 -35.19 -8.64 76.64
C GLY A 504 -35.63 -7.29 76.04
N PHE A 505 -36.16 -6.40 76.88
CA PHE A 505 -36.70 -5.10 76.48
C PHE A 505 -36.24 -3.96 77.41
N GLN A 506 -36.29 -2.73 76.90
CA GLN A 506 -35.91 -1.52 77.65
C GLN A 506 -34.46 -1.55 78.18
N ASN A 507 -33.53 -2.14 77.43
CA ASN A 507 -32.11 -2.14 77.78
C ASN A 507 -31.33 -1.06 77.02
N ALA A 508 -30.42 -0.37 77.69
CA ALA A 508 -29.51 0.60 77.09
C ALA A 508 -28.05 0.12 77.27
N ALA A 509 -27.42 -0.32 76.18
CA ALA A 509 -26.04 -0.78 76.13
C ALA A 509 -25.21 0.16 75.25
N ASN A 510 -24.30 0.94 75.83
CA ASN A 510 -23.39 1.81 75.09
C ASN A 510 -21.94 1.44 75.42
N GLY A 511 -21.25 0.80 74.48
CA GLY A 511 -19.88 0.32 74.63
C GLY A 511 -19.70 -1.06 74.02
N HIS A 512 -18.45 -1.37 73.66
CA HIS A 512 -18.10 -2.69 73.16
C HIS A 512 -18.37 -3.77 74.22
N GLY A 513 -19.14 -4.80 73.86
CA GLY A 513 -19.52 -5.90 74.75
C GLY A 513 -20.39 -5.51 75.95
N ALA A 514 -21.01 -4.32 75.96
CA ALA A 514 -21.97 -3.94 76.99
C ALA A 514 -23.20 -4.86 76.92
N LEU A 515 -23.60 -5.45 78.05
CA LEU A 515 -24.71 -6.43 78.13
C LEU A 515 -24.57 -7.63 77.16
N TYR A 516 -23.35 -8.07 76.86
CA TYR A 516 -23.07 -9.10 75.84
C TYR A 516 -23.89 -10.39 76.00
N LEU A 517 -23.95 -10.97 77.21
CA LEU A 517 -24.66 -12.22 77.50
C LEU A 517 -26.14 -12.06 77.90
N ASN A 518 -26.70 -10.84 77.84
CA ASN A 518 -28.11 -10.64 78.23
C ASN A 518 -28.99 -11.46 77.31
N THR A 519 -29.93 -12.24 77.84
CA THR A 519 -30.86 -13.04 77.03
C THR A 519 -32.28 -12.51 77.16
N THR A 520 -32.79 -12.42 78.40
CA THR A 520 -34.17 -11.99 78.69
C THR A 520 -34.25 -10.89 79.76
N GLY A 521 -33.11 -10.40 80.26
CA GLY A 521 -33.05 -9.30 81.21
C GLY A 521 -33.60 -7.99 80.62
N ASN A 522 -34.21 -7.18 81.48
CA ASN A 522 -34.96 -5.98 81.10
C ASN A 522 -34.59 -4.80 81.97
N ASN A 523 -34.78 -3.58 81.46
CA ASN A 523 -34.57 -2.34 82.21
C ASN A 523 -33.12 -2.19 82.74
N ASN A 524 -32.11 -2.68 82.00
CA ASN A 524 -30.71 -2.51 82.36
C ASN A 524 -30.05 -1.39 81.57
N THR A 525 -29.20 -0.61 82.23
CA THR A 525 -28.34 0.41 81.62
C THR A 525 -26.88 0.02 81.81
N ALA A 526 -26.15 -0.18 80.73
CA ALA A 526 -24.73 -0.51 80.70
C ALA A 526 -23.98 0.47 79.80
N VAL A 527 -23.09 1.27 80.37
CA VAL A 527 -22.30 2.27 79.63
C VAL A 527 -20.82 2.03 79.92
N GLY A 528 -20.06 1.58 78.93
CA GLY A 528 -18.64 1.30 79.03
C GLY A 528 -18.24 -0.06 78.45
N PHE A 529 -16.94 -0.25 78.22
CA PHE A 529 -16.37 -1.52 77.74
C PHE A 529 -16.73 -2.66 78.70
N ASN A 530 -17.44 -3.68 78.19
CA ASN A 530 -17.86 -4.86 78.94
C ASN A 530 -18.64 -4.56 80.24
N ALA A 531 -19.36 -3.43 80.32
CA ALA A 531 -20.27 -3.17 81.43
C ALA A 531 -21.42 -4.20 81.40
N LEU A 532 -21.75 -4.81 82.54
CA LEU A 532 -22.77 -5.87 82.64
C LEU A 532 -22.57 -7.05 81.67
N TYR A 533 -21.32 -7.38 81.31
CA TYR A 533 -21.01 -8.39 80.28
C TYR A 533 -21.70 -9.75 80.50
N SER A 534 -21.71 -10.25 81.74
CA SER A 534 -22.23 -11.59 82.07
C SER A 534 -23.69 -11.61 82.52
N ASN A 535 -24.43 -10.51 82.33
CA ASN A 535 -25.85 -10.45 82.67
C ASN A 535 -26.65 -11.42 81.82
N THR A 536 -27.54 -12.23 82.40
CA THR A 536 -28.35 -13.18 81.62
C THR A 536 -29.83 -12.84 81.67
N THR A 537 -30.43 -12.81 82.87
CA THR A 537 -31.88 -12.60 83.06
C THR A 537 -32.22 -11.48 84.04
N SER A 538 -31.21 -10.73 84.50
CA SER A 538 -31.39 -9.79 85.59
C SER A 538 -32.00 -8.46 85.15
N THR A 539 -32.54 -7.69 86.09
CA THR A 539 -33.33 -6.49 85.80
C THR A 539 -32.93 -5.28 86.66
N TYR A 540 -33.21 -4.09 86.15
CA TYR A 540 -33.05 -2.82 86.86
C TYR A 540 -31.61 -2.50 87.31
N ASN A 541 -30.59 -2.95 86.58
CA ASN A 541 -29.21 -2.61 86.91
C ASN A 541 -28.71 -1.41 86.12
N THR A 542 -27.93 -0.56 86.76
CA THR A 542 -27.21 0.55 86.13
C THR A 542 -25.72 0.34 86.34
N ALA A 543 -24.95 0.22 85.27
CA ALA A 543 -23.50 0.02 85.30
C ALA A 543 -22.83 1.04 84.37
N VAL A 544 -22.08 1.98 84.94
CA VAL A 544 -21.42 3.07 84.20
C VAL A 544 -19.92 3.06 84.46
N GLY A 545 -19.13 2.65 83.47
CA GLY A 545 -17.68 2.55 83.54
C GLY A 545 -17.18 1.22 82.97
N SER A 546 -15.90 1.16 82.60
CA SER A 546 -15.27 -0.07 82.07
C SER A 546 -15.36 -1.23 83.08
N GLN A 547 -15.85 -2.39 82.64
CA GLN A 547 -16.00 -3.62 83.41
C GLN A 547 -16.84 -3.47 84.70
N THR A 548 -17.69 -2.45 84.76
CA THR A 548 -18.64 -2.27 85.87
C THR A 548 -19.64 -3.42 85.86
N MET A 549 -19.82 -4.09 87.00
CA MET A 549 -20.71 -5.24 87.13
C MET A 549 -20.45 -6.39 86.13
N PHE A 550 -19.19 -6.59 85.72
CA PHE A 550 -18.80 -7.54 84.66
C PHE A 550 -19.37 -8.96 84.85
N SER A 551 -19.40 -9.46 86.09
CA SER A 551 -19.77 -10.84 86.42
C SER A 551 -21.23 -11.01 86.84
N ASN A 552 -22.05 -9.94 86.80
CA ASN A 552 -23.41 -9.95 87.33
C ASN A 552 -24.32 -10.84 86.49
N THR A 553 -24.73 -11.99 87.00
CA THR A 553 -25.56 -12.96 86.27
C THR A 553 -27.05 -12.70 86.49
N THR A 554 -27.53 -12.79 87.75
CA THR A 554 -28.96 -12.65 88.11
C THR A 554 -29.23 -11.59 89.17
N GLY A 555 -28.20 -10.93 89.71
CA GLY A 555 -28.36 -9.82 90.65
C GLY A 555 -29.14 -8.64 90.04
N TYR A 556 -30.12 -8.09 90.77
CA TYR A 556 -31.06 -7.08 90.27
C TYR A 556 -31.04 -5.80 91.10
N SER A 557 -31.55 -4.71 90.52
CA SER A 557 -31.65 -3.40 91.19
C SER A 557 -30.32 -2.87 91.77
N ASN A 558 -29.20 -3.17 91.12
CA ASN A 558 -27.90 -2.61 91.52
C ASN A 558 -27.56 -1.35 90.72
N SER A 559 -26.90 -0.38 91.35
CA SER A 559 -26.41 0.84 90.71
C SER A 559 -24.91 0.97 90.94
N ALA A 560 -24.12 0.95 89.87
CA ALA A 560 -22.68 1.05 89.95
C ALA A 560 -22.13 2.06 88.93
N SER A 561 -21.21 2.90 89.39
CA SER A 561 -20.50 3.86 88.56
C SER A 561 -19.02 3.94 88.96
N GLY A 562 -18.13 3.67 88.01
CA GLY A 562 -16.68 3.61 88.22
C GLY A 562 -16.08 2.33 87.64
N GLY A 563 -14.85 2.39 87.15
CA GLY A 563 -14.16 1.23 86.58
C GLY A 563 -14.10 0.06 87.56
N ALA A 564 -14.55 -1.13 87.12
CA ALA A 564 -14.62 -2.35 87.93
C ALA A 564 -15.41 -2.23 89.26
N ALA A 565 -16.33 -1.27 89.39
CA ALA A 565 -17.27 -1.26 90.50
C ALA A 565 -18.21 -2.49 90.42
N LEU A 566 -18.43 -3.18 91.54
CA LEU A 566 -19.19 -4.44 91.62
C LEU A 566 -18.73 -5.53 90.62
N TYR A 567 -17.46 -5.53 90.21
CA TYR A 567 -16.94 -6.42 89.15
C TYR A 567 -17.32 -7.90 89.32
N SER A 568 -17.19 -8.44 90.54
CA SER A 568 -17.42 -9.85 90.86
C SER A 568 -18.86 -10.18 91.27
N ASN A 569 -19.79 -9.21 91.27
CA ASN A 569 -21.17 -9.46 91.72
C ASN A 569 -21.77 -10.52 90.82
N THR A 570 -22.39 -11.56 91.38
CA THR A 570 -23.07 -12.61 90.61
C THR A 570 -24.58 -12.56 90.86
N THR A 571 -25.00 -12.64 92.12
CA THR A 571 -26.42 -12.69 92.52
C THR A 571 -26.85 -11.60 93.49
N GLY A 572 -25.91 -10.77 93.98
CA GLY A 572 -26.20 -9.67 94.90
C GLY A 572 -27.15 -8.63 94.30
N TYR A 573 -28.00 -8.03 95.14
CA TYR A 573 -29.08 -7.14 94.72
C TYR A 573 -29.20 -5.92 95.64
N TYR A 574 -29.81 -4.83 95.14
CA TYR A 574 -29.91 -3.54 95.83
C TYR A 574 -28.57 -2.95 96.32
N ASN A 575 -27.46 -3.20 95.60
CA ASN A 575 -26.17 -2.60 95.92
C ASN A 575 -25.96 -1.27 95.17
N SER A 576 -25.35 -0.29 95.83
CA SER A 576 -24.94 0.99 95.26
C SER A 576 -23.42 1.15 95.36
N ALA A 577 -22.71 1.26 94.24
CA ALA A 577 -21.25 1.37 94.21
C ALA A 577 -20.78 2.56 93.35
N LEU A 578 -20.22 3.60 93.96
CA LEU A 578 -19.72 4.79 93.28
C LEU A 578 -18.23 4.96 93.53
N GLY A 579 -17.40 4.68 92.53
CA GLY A 579 -15.94 4.79 92.58
C GLY A 579 -15.24 3.61 91.91
N VAL A 580 -14.01 3.83 91.45
CA VAL A 580 -13.19 2.75 90.87
C VAL A 580 -12.93 1.67 91.94
N ASN A 581 -13.17 0.41 91.60
CA ASN A 581 -13.10 -0.75 92.49
C ASN A 581 -14.03 -0.72 93.72
N ALA A 582 -15.04 0.14 93.75
CA ALA A 582 -16.03 0.14 94.82
C ALA A 582 -16.78 -1.22 94.85
N SER A 583 -16.76 -1.90 95.99
CA SER A 583 -17.39 -3.22 96.19
C SER A 583 -16.95 -4.29 95.16
N ARG A 584 -15.70 -4.22 94.68
CA ARG A 584 -15.22 -5.04 93.55
C ARG A 584 -15.41 -6.54 93.76
N GLN A 585 -15.15 -7.06 94.96
CA GLN A 585 -15.20 -8.51 95.25
C GLN A 585 -16.55 -9.01 95.76
N ASN A 586 -17.60 -8.17 95.80
CA ASN A 586 -18.92 -8.62 96.21
C ASN A 586 -19.39 -9.69 95.24
N THR A 587 -19.82 -10.86 95.73
CA THR A 587 -20.36 -11.95 94.92
C THR A 587 -21.87 -12.06 95.11
N SER A 588 -22.36 -12.12 96.34
CA SER A 588 -23.79 -12.32 96.64
C SER A 588 -24.36 -11.39 97.70
N GLY A 589 -23.56 -10.48 98.26
CA GLY A 589 -23.99 -9.54 99.28
C GLY A 589 -25.04 -8.56 98.75
N PHE A 590 -25.96 -8.14 99.60
CA PHE A 590 -27.09 -7.28 99.22
C PHE A 590 -27.29 -6.08 100.17
N TYR A 591 -27.97 -5.05 99.67
CA TYR A 591 -28.16 -3.75 100.36
C TYR A 591 -26.84 -3.06 100.79
N ASN A 592 -25.75 -3.21 100.03
CA ASN A 592 -24.51 -2.50 100.34
C ASN A 592 -24.39 -1.15 99.61
N THR A 593 -23.88 -0.13 100.29
CA THR A 593 -23.53 1.18 99.71
C THR A 593 -22.02 1.40 99.84
N ALA A 594 -21.30 1.47 98.72
CA ALA A 594 -19.87 1.72 98.66
C ALA A 594 -19.58 2.96 97.82
N MET A 595 -19.17 4.05 98.46
CA MET A 595 -18.79 5.30 97.81
C MET A 595 -17.30 5.59 98.06
N GLY A 596 -16.52 5.86 97.01
CA GLY A 596 -15.08 6.12 97.07
C GLY A 596 -14.22 5.06 96.38
N TYR A 597 -12.96 5.42 96.05
CA TYR A 597 -11.99 4.49 95.46
C TYR A 597 -11.74 3.29 96.39
N SER A 598 -11.93 2.08 95.89
CA SER A 598 -11.74 0.82 96.64
C SER A 598 -12.51 0.74 97.96
N SER A 599 -13.63 1.48 98.09
CA SER A 599 -14.54 1.37 99.22
C SER A 599 -15.19 -0.01 99.23
N LEU A 600 -15.23 -0.69 100.39
CA LEU A 600 -15.80 -2.04 100.54
C LEU A 600 -15.15 -3.11 99.62
N LEU A 601 -13.85 -2.98 99.34
CA LEU A 601 -13.16 -3.73 98.28
C LEU A 601 -13.30 -5.26 98.36
N ASN A 602 -13.04 -5.87 99.54
CA ASN A 602 -12.92 -7.32 99.69
C ASN A 602 -14.17 -8.00 100.27
N THR A 603 -15.31 -7.31 100.36
CA THR A 603 -16.56 -7.93 100.83
C THR A 603 -17.06 -8.90 99.78
N THR A 604 -17.26 -10.16 100.15
CA THR A 604 -17.76 -11.21 99.25
C THR A 604 -19.24 -11.48 99.47
N THR A 605 -19.67 -11.71 100.71
CA THR A 605 -21.07 -12.07 101.05
C THR A 605 -21.68 -11.21 102.15
N GLY A 606 -21.06 -10.08 102.51
CA GLY A 606 -21.56 -9.20 103.55
C GLY A 606 -22.76 -8.37 103.09
N ASP A 607 -23.72 -8.15 104.00
CA ASP A 607 -25.00 -7.47 103.72
C ASP A 607 -25.16 -6.19 104.54
N TYR A 608 -25.97 -5.25 104.04
CA TYR A 608 -26.35 -4.01 104.74
C TYR A 608 -25.15 -3.15 105.18
N ASN A 609 -24.05 -3.13 104.42
CA ASN A 609 -22.87 -2.32 104.76
C ASN A 609 -22.89 -0.97 104.05
N THR A 610 -22.56 0.10 104.78
CA THR A 610 -22.37 1.46 104.23
C THR A 610 -20.92 1.88 104.40
N SER A 611 -20.23 2.16 103.30
CA SER A 611 -18.83 2.58 103.28
C SER A 611 -18.67 3.81 102.40
N CYS A 612 -18.22 4.94 102.98
CA CYS A 612 -18.08 6.22 102.29
C CYS A 612 -16.70 6.83 102.52
N GLY A 613 -15.84 6.76 101.50
CA GLY A 613 -14.49 7.31 101.45
C GLY A 613 -13.50 6.35 100.79
N SER A 614 -12.31 6.85 100.42
CA SER A 614 -11.28 6.03 99.77
C SER A 614 -10.74 4.98 100.73
N ASN A 615 -10.66 3.73 100.29
CA ASN A 615 -10.21 2.56 101.06
C ASN A 615 -10.99 2.28 102.36
N ALA A 616 -12.16 2.91 102.54
CA ALA A 616 -13.01 2.62 103.67
C ALA A 616 -13.49 1.15 103.62
N LEU A 617 -13.42 0.47 104.77
CA LEU A 617 -13.93 -0.89 104.99
C LEU A 617 -13.34 -1.96 104.01
N THR A 618 -12.08 -1.82 103.60
CA THR A 618 -11.43 -2.70 102.61
C THR A 618 -11.28 -4.15 103.03
N VAL A 619 -11.21 -4.46 104.33
CA VAL A 619 -10.92 -5.81 104.85
C VAL A 619 -12.17 -6.56 105.33
N ASN A 620 -13.36 -5.98 105.16
CA ASN A 620 -14.60 -6.67 105.52
C ASN A 620 -14.88 -7.77 104.50
N ILE A 621 -14.78 -9.05 104.88
CA ILE A 621 -15.02 -10.19 103.97
C ILE A 621 -16.49 -10.64 104.00
N THR A 622 -17.05 -10.92 105.19
CA THR A 622 -18.41 -11.46 105.38
C THR A 622 -19.25 -10.70 106.42
N GLY A 623 -18.76 -9.58 106.96
CA GLY A 623 -19.44 -8.83 108.00
C GLY A 623 -20.66 -8.08 107.48
N ASN A 624 -21.71 -8.04 108.31
CA ASN A 624 -22.99 -7.40 107.99
C ASN A 624 -23.23 -6.16 108.86
N ASN A 625 -24.08 -5.24 108.40
CA ASN A 625 -24.54 -4.06 109.15
C ASN A 625 -23.42 -3.11 109.61
N ASN A 626 -22.35 -2.95 108.82
CA ASN A 626 -21.25 -2.06 109.16
C ASN A 626 -21.46 -0.66 108.55
N THR A 627 -21.02 0.38 109.26
CA THR A 627 -20.91 1.73 108.72
C THR A 627 -19.48 2.26 108.88
N ALA A 628 -18.84 2.65 107.77
CA ALA A 628 -17.51 3.24 107.75
C ALA A 628 -17.53 4.53 106.94
N ILE A 629 -17.03 5.64 107.49
CA ILE A 629 -16.98 6.95 106.83
C ILE A 629 -15.59 7.55 107.04
N GLY A 630 -14.93 7.99 105.97
CA GLY A 630 -13.59 8.60 106.00
C GLY A 630 -12.57 7.88 105.10
N TYR A 631 -11.30 8.26 105.22
CA TYR A 631 -10.18 7.62 104.51
C TYR A 631 -9.67 6.43 105.33
N GLY A 632 -9.46 5.28 104.67
CA GLY A 632 -8.96 4.03 105.26
C GLY A 632 -7.49 3.76 104.99
#